data_AF-A0A6L5HWH7-F1
#
_entry.id   AF-A0A6L5HWH7-F1
#
_cell.length_a   1.000
_cell.length_b   1.000
_cell.length_c   1.000
_cell.angle_alpha   90.00
_cell.angle_beta   90.00
_cell.angle_gamma   90.00
#
_symmetry.space_group_name_H-M   'P 1'
#
loop_
_entity.id
_entity.type
_entity.pdbx_description
1 polymer ?
#
loop_
_entity_poly.entity_id
_entity_poly.type
_entity_poly.pdbx_seq_one_letter_code
_entity_poly.pdbx_strand_id
1 'polypeptide(L)'
;MSELQERVQFETRCSPAFKQKLVELAYLSGYMKKVKIEDPKDPELLIDVGSLSPDLRYALLKSKPGVSEMLMSINRWGTLKLRATDRSELRDVLRKFKAINSNISQIIDLTEGQAFDYKDKHYDLSKLASEFFMVKTAVGECVDKILKKGVEVEVTSGAVFDAKYAVQSDYDLPKTLTETLTLKTNIETRDRLKEGKKIKINLKKMVEDATIYRTSAPVNDPLIIRALEIYRSLNENILAAHALIKKTGMNIQFQQRLWSDLSKRKSELTILLKDMTTQLQEKAKHD
;
A
#
# COMPACT_ATOMS: atom_id res chain seq x y z
N MET A 1 13.36 15.05 12.91
CA MET A 1 14.63 15.79 12.82
C MET A 1 15.26 15.46 11.48
N SER A 2 15.04 16.24 10.42
CA SER A 2 15.75 16.02 9.16
C SER A 2 17.06 16.79 9.24
N GLU A 3 18.18 16.07 9.26
CA GLU A 3 19.47 16.64 8.92
C GLU A 3 19.31 17.33 7.56
N LEU A 4 19.49 18.64 7.53
CA LEU A 4 19.74 19.40 6.31
C LEU A 4 21.11 18.93 5.79
N GLN A 5 21.15 17.75 5.18
CA GLN A 5 22.33 17.29 4.45
C GLN A 5 22.64 18.36 3.41
N GLU A 6 23.85 18.91 3.48
CA GLU A 6 24.33 19.91 2.55
C GLU A 6 24.18 19.38 1.12
N ARG A 7 23.33 20.06 0.33
CA ARG A 7 23.06 19.66 -1.05
C ARG A 7 24.03 20.36 -1.96
N VAL A 8 24.78 19.58 -2.71
CA VAL A 8 25.73 20.08 -3.71
C VAL A 8 25.09 20.03 -5.09
N GLN A 9 25.19 21.14 -5.82
CA GLN A 9 24.79 21.21 -7.22
C GLN A 9 25.93 20.77 -8.13
N PHE A 10 25.63 20.00 -9.16
CA PHE A 10 26.54 19.74 -10.26
C PHE A 10 25.77 19.65 -11.59
N GLU A 11 26.52 19.81 -12.68
CA GLU A 11 25.97 19.90 -14.02
C GLU A 11 26.70 18.97 -14.98
N THR A 12 25.97 18.42 -15.94
CA THR A 12 26.54 17.66 -17.05
C THR A 12 25.76 17.94 -18.32
N ARG A 13 26.43 17.92 -19.47
CA ARG A 13 25.77 18.00 -20.78
C ARG A 13 25.11 16.67 -21.12
N CYS A 14 23.95 16.72 -21.77
CA CYS A 14 23.20 15.56 -22.22
C CYS A 14 22.37 15.88 -23.46
N SER A 15 21.85 14.86 -24.15
CA SER A 15 20.81 15.07 -25.15
C SER A 15 19.45 15.42 -24.51
N PRO A 16 18.57 16.13 -25.23
CA PRO A 16 17.19 16.34 -24.81
C PRO A 16 16.45 15.03 -24.54
N ALA A 17 16.65 14.02 -25.39
CA ALA A 17 16.02 12.70 -25.25
C ALA A 17 16.43 12.00 -23.95
N PHE A 18 17.71 12.04 -23.58
CA PHE A 18 18.16 11.47 -22.32
C PHE A 18 17.53 12.14 -21.11
N LYS A 19 17.51 13.49 -21.11
CA LYS A 19 16.92 14.29 -20.03
C LYS A 19 15.42 14.00 -19.90
N GLN A 20 14.71 13.89 -21.01
CA GLN A 20 13.30 13.52 -21.06
C GLN A 20 13.06 12.13 -20.45
N LYS A 21 13.82 11.12 -20.85
CA LYS A 21 13.69 9.75 -20.31
C LYS A 21 13.95 9.69 -18.80
N LEU A 22 14.92 10.45 -18.29
CA LEU A 22 15.16 10.54 -16.84
C LEU A 22 14.02 11.22 -16.08
N VAL A 23 13.47 12.31 -16.63
CA VAL A 23 12.31 13.00 -16.06
C VAL A 23 11.10 12.07 -16.04
N GLU A 24 10.88 11.32 -17.13
CA GLU A 24 9.79 10.35 -17.23
C GLU A 24 9.94 9.23 -16.18
N LEU A 25 11.13 8.65 -16.03
CA LEU A 25 11.39 7.65 -15.00
C LEU A 25 11.13 8.20 -13.59
N ALA A 26 11.59 9.43 -13.30
CA ALA A 26 11.36 10.09 -12.01
C ALA A 26 9.88 10.40 -11.74
N TYR A 27 9.12 10.73 -12.79
CA TYR A 27 7.68 10.93 -12.70
C TYR A 27 6.94 9.63 -12.42
N LEU A 28 7.15 8.61 -13.25
CA LEU A 28 6.47 7.31 -13.13
C LEU A 28 6.82 6.62 -11.81
N SER A 29 8.02 6.82 -11.27
CA SER A 29 8.43 6.29 -9.97
C SER A 29 7.90 7.06 -8.75
N GLY A 30 7.20 8.19 -8.97
CA GLY A 30 6.58 8.98 -7.92
C GLY A 30 7.52 9.94 -7.20
N TYR A 31 8.72 10.19 -7.73
CA TYR A 31 9.66 11.17 -7.18
C TYR A 31 9.35 12.61 -7.64
N MET A 32 8.50 12.77 -8.65
CA MET A 32 7.90 14.05 -9.01
C MET A 32 6.48 14.13 -8.47
N LYS A 33 6.12 15.29 -7.89
CA LYS A 33 4.73 15.56 -7.51
C LYS A 33 3.84 15.46 -8.75
N LYS A 34 2.67 14.83 -8.61
CA LYS A 34 1.63 14.90 -9.63
C LYS A 34 1.23 16.36 -9.82
N VAL A 35 1.51 16.89 -10.99
CA VAL A 35 1.12 18.25 -11.39
C VAL A 35 -0.22 18.12 -12.11
N LYS A 36 -1.14 19.02 -11.82
CA LYS A 36 -2.37 19.19 -12.59
C LYS A 36 -2.32 20.54 -13.30
N ILE A 37 -2.90 20.60 -14.48
CA ILE A 37 -3.04 21.82 -15.29
C ILE A 37 -4.52 22.01 -15.64
N GLU A 38 -4.93 23.25 -15.89
CA GLU A 38 -6.28 23.55 -16.37
C GLU A 38 -6.51 22.95 -17.76
N ASP A 39 -7.72 22.44 -18.01
CA ASP A 39 -8.11 22.00 -19.34
C ASP A 39 -8.23 23.24 -20.25
N PRO A 40 -7.52 23.27 -21.40
CA PRO A 40 -7.63 24.40 -22.34
C PRO A 40 -9.05 24.64 -22.86
N LYS A 41 -9.93 23.64 -22.78
CA LYS A 41 -11.32 23.68 -23.24
C LYS A 41 -12.32 23.92 -22.13
N ASP A 42 -11.95 23.67 -20.87
CA ASP A 42 -12.81 23.83 -19.70
C ASP A 42 -11.98 24.25 -18.47
N PRO A 43 -11.91 25.55 -18.17
CA PRO A 43 -11.13 26.07 -17.05
C PRO A 43 -11.52 25.52 -15.66
N GLU A 44 -12.72 24.93 -15.51
CA GLU A 44 -13.15 24.32 -14.25
C GLU A 44 -12.57 22.91 -14.04
N LEU A 45 -11.98 22.32 -15.09
CA LEU A 45 -11.41 20.99 -15.06
C LEU A 45 -9.88 21.03 -14.95
N LEU A 46 -9.35 20.17 -14.08
CA LEU A 46 -7.91 19.98 -13.89
C LEU A 46 -7.47 18.62 -14.45
N ILE A 47 -6.60 18.65 -15.45
CA ILE A 47 -6.00 17.48 -16.09
C ILE A 47 -4.72 17.08 -15.34
N ASP A 48 -4.57 15.81 -14.97
CA ASP A 48 -3.30 15.29 -14.45
C ASP A 48 -2.28 15.21 -15.59
N VAL A 49 -1.07 15.73 -15.37
CA VAL A 49 0.01 15.69 -16.37
C VAL A 49 0.34 14.24 -16.82
N GLY A 50 -0.02 13.24 -16.02
CA GLY A 50 0.10 11.83 -16.36
C GLY A 50 -0.81 11.35 -17.50
N SER A 51 -1.89 12.05 -17.82
CA SER A 51 -2.72 11.73 -18.99
C SER A 51 -2.21 12.38 -20.28
N LEU A 52 -1.17 13.22 -20.20
CA LEU A 52 -0.56 13.87 -21.36
C LEU A 52 0.50 12.96 -22.01
N SER A 53 0.84 13.25 -23.26
CA SER A 53 1.96 12.61 -23.95
C SER A 53 3.30 12.83 -23.22
N PRO A 54 4.28 11.92 -23.38
CA PRO A 54 5.59 12.07 -22.73
C PRO A 54 6.28 13.40 -23.02
N ASP A 55 6.12 13.96 -24.23
CA ASP A 55 6.74 15.24 -24.62
C ASP A 55 6.15 16.43 -23.86
N LEU A 56 4.80 16.51 -23.81
CA LEU A 56 4.10 17.55 -23.06
C LEU A 56 4.36 17.44 -21.57
N ARG A 57 4.36 16.20 -21.04
CA ARG A 57 4.70 15.92 -19.65
C ARG A 57 6.12 16.37 -19.32
N TYR A 58 7.10 16.08 -20.16
CA TYR A 58 8.46 16.55 -19.99
C TYR A 58 8.55 18.09 -19.96
N ALA A 59 7.88 18.78 -20.89
CA ALA A 59 7.90 20.23 -20.96
C ALA A 59 7.44 20.89 -19.62
N LEU A 60 6.47 20.27 -18.95
CA LEU A 60 5.92 20.73 -17.68
C LEU A 60 6.74 20.30 -16.45
N LEU A 61 7.46 19.18 -16.54
CA LEU A 61 8.18 18.58 -15.41
C LEU A 61 9.69 18.83 -15.40
N LYS A 62 10.29 19.25 -16.52
CA LYS A 62 11.76 19.37 -16.69
C LYS A 62 12.47 20.24 -15.65
N SER A 63 11.77 21.17 -15.02
CA SER A 63 12.31 22.08 -13.98
C SER A 63 12.03 21.61 -12.55
N LYS A 64 11.28 20.51 -12.36
CA LYS A 64 10.90 20.00 -11.05
C LYS A 64 12.03 19.12 -10.46
N PRO A 65 12.30 19.20 -9.15
CA PRO A 65 13.48 18.56 -8.53
C PRO A 65 13.41 17.03 -8.33
N GLY A 66 12.60 16.27 -9.07
CA GLY A 66 12.39 14.84 -8.80
C GLY A 66 13.53 13.90 -9.18
N VAL A 67 14.29 14.22 -10.23
CA VAL A 67 15.40 13.37 -10.69
C VAL A 67 16.50 13.25 -9.63
N SER A 68 16.81 14.36 -8.94
CA SER A 68 17.85 14.36 -7.90
C SER A 68 17.46 13.49 -6.69
N GLU A 69 16.20 13.56 -6.25
CA GLU A 69 15.67 12.74 -5.16
C GLU A 69 15.66 11.26 -5.49
N MET A 70 15.30 10.92 -6.74
CA MET A 70 15.34 9.55 -7.24
C MET A 70 16.76 8.97 -7.17
N LEU A 71 17.75 9.70 -7.67
CA LEU A 71 19.15 9.24 -7.67
C LEU A 71 19.72 9.10 -6.26
N MET A 72 19.45 10.05 -5.36
CA MET A 72 19.87 9.93 -3.96
C MET A 72 19.26 8.70 -3.28
N SER A 73 18.00 8.41 -3.58
CA SER A 73 17.33 7.23 -3.04
C SER A 73 17.94 5.93 -3.58
N ILE A 74 18.23 5.86 -4.88
CA ILE A 74 18.91 4.70 -5.48
C ILE A 74 20.29 4.54 -4.86
N ASN A 75 21.05 5.62 -4.71
CA ASN A 75 22.39 5.55 -4.12
C ASN A 75 22.37 5.01 -2.69
N ARG A 76 21.44 5.50 -1.87
CA ARG A 76 21.30 5.11 -0.46
C ARG A 76 20.91 3.64 -0.27
N TRP A 77 20.01 3.12 -1.11
CA TRP A 77 19.39 1.81 -0.89
C TRP A 77 19.83 0.73 -1.90
N GLY A 78 20.52 1.11 -2.97
CA GLY A 78 20.80 0.22 -4.10
C GLY A 78 19.56 -0.13 -4.94
N THR A 79 18.39 0.45 -4.62
CA THR A 79 17.10 0.09 -5.21
C THR A 79 16.27 1.32 -5.56
N LEU A 80 15.43 1.23 -6.59
CA LEU A 80 14.41 2.23 -6.92
C LEU A 80 13.08 1.88 -6.24
N LYS A 81 12.79 2.52 -5.10
CA LYS A 81 11.52 2.31 -4.37
C LYS A 81 10.44 3.28 -4.88
N LEU A 82 9.35 2.75 -5.42
CA LEU A 82 8.24 3.57 -5.93
C LEU A 82 7.55 4.31 -4.78
N ARG A 83 7.47 5.64 -4.84
CA ARG A 83 6.90 6.47 -3.75
C ARG A 83 5.38 6.60 -3.78
N ALA A 84 4.76 6.28 -4.91
CA ALA A 84 3.33 6.48 -5.14
C ALA A 84 2.71 5.32 -5.92
N THR A 85 2.73 4.11 -5.36
CA THR A 85 1.86 3.06 -5.87
C THR A 85 0.45 3.26 -5.35
N ASP A 86 -0.49 3.24 -6.29
CA ASP A 86 -1.92 3.22 -5.98
C ASP A 86 -2.18 2.04 -5.02
N ARG A 87 -2.70 2.36 -3.83
CA ARG A 87 -3.00 1.36 -2.79
C ARG A 87 -4.31 0.63 -3.10
N SER A 88 -4.55 0.29 -4.37
CA SER A 88 -5.76 -0.42 -4.82
C SER A 88 -5.94 -1.74 -4.06
N GLU A 89 -4.87 -2.51 -3.92
CA GLU A 89 -4.85 -3.77 -3.17
C GLU A 89 -5.26 -3.58 -1.69
N LEU A 90 -4.78 -2.51 -1.05
CA LEU A 90 -5.19 -2.14 0.31
C LEU A 90 -6.68 -1.76 0.36
N ARG A 91 -7.15 -0.95 -0.60
CA ARG A 91 -8.56 -0.54 -0.70
C ARG A 91 -9.47 -1.74 -0.89
N ASP A 92 -9.06 -2.72 -1.69
CA ASP A 92 -9.82 -3.95 -1.92
C ASP A 92 -9.89 -4.83 -0.66
N VAL A 93 -8.78 -4.99 0.06
CA VAL A 93 -8.80 -5.72 1.34
C VAL A 93 -9.66 -5.00 2.38
N LEU A 94 -9.51 -3.67 2.53
CA LEU A 94 -10.35 -2.88 3.42
C LEU A 94 -11.83 -2.98 3.02
N ARG A 95 -12.15 -3.03 1.72
CA ARG A 95 -13.51 -3.26 1.23
C ARG A 95 -14.01 -4.66 1.62
N LYS A 96 -13.20 -5.71 1.49
CA LYS A 96 -13.56 -7.07 1.93
C LYS A 96 -13.84 -7.12 3.42
N PHE A 97 -12.98 -6.53 4.26
CA PHE A 97 -13.24 -6.43 5.70
C PHE A 97 -14.53 -5.64 5.99
N LYS A 98 -14.79 -4.52 5.31
CA LYS A 98 -16.03 -3.75 5.48
C LYS A 98 -17.28 -4.49 5.03
N ALA A 99 -17.24 -5.17 3.89
CA ALA A 99 -18.36 -5.96 3.37
C ALA A 99 -18.67 -7.13 4.31
N ILE A 100 -17.63 -7.76 4.87
CA ILE A 100 -17.82 -8.81 5.85
C ILE A 100 -18.24 -8.23 7.23
N ASN A 101 -18.08 -6.93 7.47
CA ASN A 101 -18.57 -6.28 8.69
C ASN A 101 -20.06 -5.88 8.66
N SER A 102 -20.84 -6.22 7.62
CA SER A 102 -22.22 -5.73 7.44
C SER A 102 -23.27 -6.28 8.41
N ASN A 103 -22.95 -7.30 9.22
CA ASN A 103 -23.96 -8.01 10.01
C ASN A 103 -23.90 -7.67 11.51
N ILE A 104 -23.14 -6.65 11.91
CA ILE A 104 -23.04 -6.23 13.32
C ILE A 104 -24.42 -5.84 13.85
N SER A 105 -25.19 -5.05 13.11
CA SER A 105 -26.56 -4.67 13.49
C SER A 105 -27.45 -5.90 13.65
N GLN A 106 -27.37 -6.87 12.74
CA GLN A 106 -28.14 -8.12 12.86
C GLN A 106 -27.74 -8.94 14.10
N ILE A 107 -26.46 -8.99 14.45
CA ILE A 107 -26.02 -9.67 15.68
C ILE A 107 -26.58 -8.94 16.90
N ILE A 108 -26.53 -7.62 16.94
CA ILE A 108 -27.11 -6.81 18.03
C ILE A 108 -28.60 -7.11 18.14
N ASP A 109 -29.36 -6.99 17.05
CA ASP A 109 -30.81 -7.23 17.02
C ASP A 109 -31.18 -8.64 17.53
N LEU A 110 -30.35 -9.64 17.21
CA LEU A 110 -30.58 -11.03 17.61
C LEU A 110 -30.14 -11.35 19.06
N THR A 111 -29.31 -10.51 19.67
CA THR A 111 -28.69 -10.80 20.98
C THR A 111 -29.07 -9.83 22.08
N GLU A 112 -29.56 -8.63 21.75
CA GLU A 112 -29.92 -7.59 22.70
C GLU A 112 -31.07 -8.03 23.63
N GLY A 113 -30.81 -7.97 24.94
CA GLY A 113 -31.74 -8.39 25.98
C GLY A 113 -32.04 -9.90 26.00
N GLN A 114 -31.35 -10.70 25.16
CA GLN A 114 -31.58 -12.14 25.06
C GLN A 114 -30.73 -12.90 26.07
N ALA A 115 -31.38 -13.70 26.90
CA ALA A 115 -30.75 -14.70 27.74
C ALA A 115 -31.62 -15.96 27.80
N PHE A 116 -31.01 -17.10 28.10
CA PHE A 116 -31.73 -18.37 28.21
C PHE A 116 -31.07 -19.31 29.21
N ASP A 117 -31.89 -20.17 29.83
CA ASP A 117 -31.42 -21.21 30.73
C ASP A 117 -31.44 -22.58 30.03
N TYR A 118 -30.36 -23.35 30.16
CA TYR A 118 -30.29 -24.70 29.62
C TYR A 118 -29.36 -25.57 30.46
N LYS A 119 -29.81 -26.78 30.84
CA LYS A 119 -29.04 -27.72 31.68
C LYS A 119 -28.47 -27.03 32.94
N ASP A 120 -29.34 -26.33 33.67
CA ASP A 120 -29.02 -25.62 34.92
C ASP A 120 -27.94 -24.53 34.79
N LYS A 121 -27.72 -24.03 33.58
CA LYS A 121 -26.81 -22.92 33.29
C LYS A 121 -27.54 -21.77 32.63
N HIS A 122 -27.21 -20.56 33.06
CA HIS A 122 -27.68 -19.32 32.47
C HIS A 122 -26.72 -18.85 31.37
N TYR A 123 -27.26 -18.50 30.21
CA TYR A 123 -26.52 -18.06 29.03
C TYR A 123 -26.99 -16.66 28.60
N ASP A 124 -26.08 -15.70 28.64
CA ASP A 124 -26.33 -14.29 28.28
C ASP A 124 -25.77 -13.97 26.88
N LEU A 125 -26.65 -13.96 25.88
CA LEU A 125 -26.28 -13.71 24.49
C LEU A 125 -25.78 -12.28 24.28
N SER A 126 -26.37 -11.29 24.98
CA SER A 126 -25.93 -9.90 24.93
C SER A 126 -24.48 -9.76 25.39
N LYS A 127 -24.13 -10.37 26.52
CA LYS A 127 -22.76 -10.36 27.04
C LYS A 127 -21.79 -11.06 26.09
N LEU A 128 -22.16 -12.23 25.57
CA LEU A 128 -21.31 -12.97 24.62
C LEU A 128 -21.05 -12.14 23.34
N ALA A 129 -22.07 -11.48 22.81
CA ALA A 129 -21.95 -10.62 21.63
C ALA A 129 -21.01 -9.43 21.90
N SER A 130 -21.13 -8.77 23.06
CA SER A 130 -20.23 -7.70 23.47
C SER A 130 -18.77 -8.15 23.55
N GLU A 131 -18.52 -9.28 24.23
CA GLU A 131 -17.17 -9.86 24.33
C GLU A 131 -16.61 -10.25 22.95
N PHE A 132 -17.46 -10.78 22.06
CA PHE A 132 -17.10 -11.06 20.69
C PHE A 132 -16.68 -9.77 19.94
N PHE A 133 -17.45 -8.68 20.06
CA PHE A 133 -17.14 -7.41 19.41
C PHE A 133 -15.82 -6.80 19.89
N MET A 134 -15.50 -6.94 21.19
CA MET A 134 -14.20 -6.50 21.71
C MET A 134 -13.03 -7.22 21.04
N VAL A 135 -13.06 -8.56 20.99
CA VAL A 135 -11.99 -9.36 20.36
C VAL A 135 -11.90 -9.06 18.87
N LYS A 136 -13.05 -8.92 18.20
CA LYS A 136 -13.13 -8.54 16.79
C LYS A 136 -12.45 -7.19 16.51
N THR A 137 -12.72 -6.17 17.31
CA THR A 137 -12.09 -4.85 17.16
C THR A 137 -10.58 -4.95 17.31
N ALA A 138 -10.09 -5.69 18.31
CA ALA A 138 -8.66 -5.90 18.51
C ALA A 138 -7.99 -6.64 17.33
N VAL A 139 -8.65 -7.65 16.75
CA VAL A 139 -8.17 -8.31 15.51
C VAL A 139 -8.13 -7.31 14.34
N GLY A 140 -9.15 -6.48 14.19
CA GLY A 140 -9.18 -5.43 13.16
C GLY A 140 -8.00 -4.46 13.27
N GLU A 141 -7.67 -4.01 14.48
CA GLU A 141 -6.50 -3.16 14.73
C GLU A 141 -5.18 -3.86 14.38
N CYS A 142 -5.07 -5.17 14.66
CA CYS A 142 -3.89 -5.95 14.29
C CYS A 142 -3.76 -6.09 12.78
N VAL A 143 -4.86 -6.37 12.07
CA VAL A 143 -4.90 -6.40 10.60
C VAL A 143 -4.46 -5.06 10.03
N ASP A 144 -4.97 -3.94 10.56
CA ASP A 144 -4.57 -2.60 10.12
C ASP A 144 -3.07 -2.33 10.32
N LYS A 145 -2.50 -2.82 11.44
CA LYS A 145 -1.05 -2.74 11.69
C LYS A 145 -0.26 -3.56 10.67
N ILE A 146 -0.68 -4.79 10.37
CA ILE A 146 -0.02 -5.66 9.37
C ILE A 146 -0.10 -5.01 7.99
N LEU A 147 -1.27 -4.52 7.60
CA LEU A 147 -1.49 -3.86 6.31
C LEU A 147 -0.66 -2.57 6.15
N LYS A 148 -0.43 -1.82 7.24
CA LYS A 148 0.40 -0.61 7.23
C LYS A 148 1.89 -0.88 7.06
N LYS A 149 2.41 -2.03 7.50
CA LYS A 149 3.83 -2.37 7.31
C LYS A 149 4.18 -2.50 5.83
N GLY A 150 3.26 -3.04 5.04
CA GLY A 150 3.50 -3.31 3.61
C GLY A 150 4.56 -4.40 3.40
N VAL A 151 4.63 -4.90 2.18
CA VAL A 151 5.71 -5.80 1.72
C VAL A 151 6.33 -5.21 0.47
N GLU A 152 7.66 -5.31 0.37
CA GLU A 152 8.38 -4.90 -0.83
C GLU A 152 8.23 -6.01 -1.87
N VAL A 153 7.65 -5.65 -3.02
CA VAL A 153 7.46 -6.54 -4.16
C VAL A 153 8.27 -5.99 -5.31
N GLU A 154 9.10 -6.85 -5.91
CA GLU A 154 9.89 -6.50 -7.08
C GLU A 154 8.97 -6.22 -8.28
N VAL A 155 9.30 -5.17 -9.03
CA VAL A 155 8.58 -4.78 -10.24
C VAL A 155 9.42 -5.14 -11.46
N THR A 156 8.93 -6.11 -12.23
CA THR A 156 9.63 -6.67 -13.41
C THR A 156 8.95 -6.32 -14.74
N SER A 157 7.86 -5.54 -14.72
CA SER A 157 7.13 -5.12 -15.92
C SER A 157 6.32 -3.84 -15.70
N GLY A 158 5.86 -3.23 -16.81
CA GLY A 158 5.00 -2.03 -16.83
C GLY A 158 5.76 -0.72 -17.05
N ALA A 159 5.04 0.39 -17.10
CA ALA A 159 5.56 1.68 -17.57
C ALA A 159 6.84 2.16 -16.86
N VAL A 160 6.96 1.96 -15.54
CA VAL A 160 8.19 2.34 -14.81
C VAL A 160 9.37 1.47 -15.21
N PHE A 161 9.14 0.17 -15.40
CA PHE A 161 10.16 -0.78 -15.85
C PHE A 161 10.62 -0.45 -17.27
N ASP A 162 9.67 -0.16 -18.17
CA ASP A 162 9.96 0.24 -19.55
C ASP A 162 10.74 1.57 -19.60
N ALA A 163 10.38 2.54 -18.75
CA ALA A 163 11.09 3.81 -18.63
C ALA A 163 12.52 3.63 -18.10
N LYS A 164 12.74 2.72 -17.14
CA LYS A 164 14.08 2.35 -16.66
C LYS A 164 14.92 1.82 -17.83
N TYR A 165 14.37 0.89 -18.61
CA TYR A 165 15.04 0.32 -19.77
C TYR A 165 15.32 1.36 -20.87
N ALA A 166 14.41 2.31 -21.09
CA ALA A 166 14.60 3.40 -22.04
C ALA A 166 15.79 4.31 -21.67
N VAL A 167 16.03 4.55 -20.37
CA VAL A 167 17.21 5.28 -19.86
C VAL A 167 18.49 4.47 -20.05
N GLN A 168 18.45 3.16 -19.78
CA GLN A 168 19.60 2.25 -19.93
C GLN A 168 20.04 2.13 -21.40
N SER A 169 19.09 1.95 -22.31
CA SER A 169 19.35 1.78 -23.74
C SER A 169 19.71 3.08 -24.46
N ASP A 170 19.59 4.24 -23.79
CA ASP A 170 19.87 5.55 -24.41
C ASP A 170 21.35 5.77 -24.72
N TYR A 171 21.65 6.22 -25.94
CA TYR A 171 22.98 6.62 -26.38
C TYR A 171 22.93 8.04 -26.96
N ASP A 172 23.81 8.91 -26.48
CA ASP A 172 23.97 10.23 -27.10
C ASP A 172 24.81 10.06 -28.37
N LEU A 173 24.26 10.52 -29.49
CA LEU A 173 25.03 10.66 -30.72
C LEU A 173 25.97 11.87 -30.61
N PRO A 174 27.12 11.86 -31.33
CA PRO A 174 27.96 13.05 -31.43
C PRO A 174 27.14 14.26 -31.88
N LYS A 175 27.36 15.42 -31.24
CA LYS A 175 26.66 16.71 -31.47
C LYS A 175 25.21 16.83 -30.96
N THR A 176 24.66 15.84 -30.25
CA THR A 176 23.30 15.95 -29.67
C THR A 176 23.28 16.49 -28.23
N LEU A 177 24.43 16.79 -27.64
CA LEU A 177 24.59 17.29 -26.27
C LEU A 177 24.23 18.77 -26.11
N THR A 178 23.00 19.13 -26.45
CA THR A 178 22.51 20.52 -26.47
C THR A 178 21.96 20.99 -25.13
N GLU A 179 21.60 20.07 -24.24
CA GLU A 179 20.98 20.36 -22.94
C GLU A 179 21.99 20.26 -21.79
N THR A 180 21.69 20.98 -20.71
CA THR A 180 22.37 20.85 -19.42
C THR A 180 21.44 20.15 -18.43
N LEU A 181 21.92 19.07 -17.83
CA LEU A 181 21.30 18.39 -16.70
C LEU A 181 21.91 18.93 -15.40
N THR A 182 21.11 19.64 -14.62
CA THR A 182 21.48 20.15 -13.30
C THR A 182 20.90 19.23 -12.23
N LEU A 183 21.75 18.72 -11.34
CA LEU A 183 21.36 17.84 -10.25
C LEU A 183 21.81 18.45 -8.91
N LYS A 184 20.95 18.33 -7.88
CA LYS A 184 21.20 18.79 -6.51
C LYS A 184 21.13 17.60 -5.57
N THR A 185 22.26 17.02 -5.23
CA THR A 185 22.34 15.77 -4.43
C THR A 185 23.14 15.97 -3.15
N ASN A 186 23.11 14.99 -2.25
CA ASN A 186 24.10 14.91 -1.18
C ASN A 186 25.51 14.61 -1.74
N ILE A 187 26.53 14.79 -0.89
CA ILE A 187 27.95 14.62 -1.23
C ILE A 187 28.24 13.19 -1.71
N GLU A 188 27.74 12.17 -1.02
CA GLU A 188 27.94 10.76 -1.36
C GLU A 188 27.46 10.41 -2.78
N THR A 189 26.25 10.86 -3.14
CA THR A 189 25.68 10.60 -4.47
C THR A 189 26.45 11.35 -5.55
N ARG A 190 26.90 12.59 -5.26
CA ARG A 190 27.74 13.37 -6.17
C ARG A 190 29.06 12.65 -6.44
N ASP A 191 29.71 12.15 -5.40
CA ASP A 191 31.03 11.53 -5.50
C ASP A 191 30.97 10.24 -6.30
N ARG A 192 29.97 9.38 -6.01
CA ARG A 192 29.70 8.18 -6.82
C ARG A 192 29.43 8.52 -8.29
N LEU A 193 28.74 9.62 -8.56
CA LEU A 193 28.47 10.05 -9.94
C LEU A 193 29.72 10.60 -10.64
N LYS A 194 30.66 11.21 -9.92
CA LYS A 194 31.89 11.78 -10.47
C LYS A 194 33.08 10.81 -10.54
N GLU A 195 32.96 9.62 -9.96
CA GLU A 195 34.05 8.65 -9.86
C GLU A 195 34.47 8.06 -11.22
N GLY A 196 35.73 8.27 -11.62
CA GLY A 196 36.47 7.56 -12.69
C GLY A 196 35.96 7.67 -14.14
N LYS A 197 34.66 7.88 -14.37
CA LYS A 197 33.99 7.95 -15.67
C LYS A 197 33.22 9.25 -15.86
N LYS A 198 32.72 9.48 -17.07
CA LYS A 198 31.76 10.56 -17.36
C LYS A 198 30.51 10.38 -16.49
N ILE A 199 30.07 11.45 -15.84
CA ILE A 199 28.90 11.49 -14.93
C ILE A 199 27.68 10.76 -15.50
N LYS A 200 27.39 10.92 -16.79
CA LYS A 200 26.27 10.24 -17.46
C LYS A 200 26.39 8.71 -17.40
N ILE A 201 27.59 8.15 -17.56
CA ILE A 201 27.81 6.69 -17.52
C ILE A 201 27.52 6.16 -16.13
N ASN A 202 27.99 6.85 -15.10
CA ASN A 202 27.73 6.45 -13.71
C ASN A 202 26.26 6.59 -13.35
N LEU A 203 25.57 7.61 -13.86
CA LEU A 203 24.13 7.77 -13.69
C LEU A 203 23.37 6.62 -14.34
N LYS A 204 23.67 6.30 -15.61
CA LYS A 204 23.07 5.16 -16.31
C LYS A 204 23.29 3.87 -15.56
N LYS A 205 24.52 3.58 -15.15
CA LYS A 205 24.87 2.38 -14.39
C LYS A 205 24.12 2.31 -13.06
N MET A 206 24.02 3.44 -12.34
CA MET A 206 23.26 3.51 -11.10
C MET A 206 21.77 3.19 -11.30
N VAL A 207 21.16 3.70 -12.38
CA VAL A 207 19.79 3.34 -12.76
C VAL A 207 19.71 1.88 -13.21
N GLU A 208 20.71 1.38 -13.92
CA GLU A 208 20.79 0.00 -14.43
C GLU A 208 20.78 -1.03 -13.31
N ASP A 209 21.72 -0.88 -12.37
CA ASP A 209 21.96 -1.75 -11.23
C ASP A 209 20.78 -1.73 -10.22
N ALA A 210 19.92 -0.71 -10.27
CA ALA A 210 18.82 -0.56 -9.32
C ALA A 210 17.66 -1.51 -9.61
N THR A 211 17.39 -2.46 -8.71
CA THR A 211 16.14 -3.23 -8.73
C THR A 211 14.96 -2.33 -8.34
N ILE A 212 13.83 -2.49 -9.03
CA ILE A 212 12.63 -1.68 -8.78
C ILE A 212 11.75 -2.39 -7.76
N TYR A 213 11.37 -1.71 -6.68
CA TYR A 213 10.45 -2.24 -5.68
C TYR A 213 9.25 -1.33 -5.50
N ARG A 214 8.08 -1.94 -5.33
CA ARG A 214 6.87 -1.27 -4.85
C ARG A 214 6.47 -1.78 -3.48
N THR A 215 5.95 -0.89 -2.64
CA THR A 215 5.23 -1.31 -1.43
C THR A 215 3.84 -1.78 -1.83
N SER A 216 3.56 -3.06 -1.56
CA SER A 216 2.25 -3.69 -1.74
C SER A 216 1.64 -4.00 -0.37
N ALA A 217 0.32 -4.09 -0.30
CA ALA A 217 -0.33 -4.58 0.90
C ALA A 217 -0.07 -6.09 1.02
N PRO A 218 0.24 -6.63 2.21
CA PRO A 218 0.44 -8.07 2.40
C PRO A 218 -0.90 -8.82 2.37
N VAL A 219 -1.63 -8.73 1.26
CA VAL A 219 -3.00 -9.26 1.11
C VAL A 219 -3.05 -10.79 1.22
N ASN A 220 -1.92 -11.45 0.98
CA ASN A 220 -1.73 -12.89 1.12
C ASN A 220 -1.18 -13.30 2.50
N ASP A 221 -1.13 -12.39 3.48
CA ASP A 221 -0.70 -12.74 4.84
C ASP A 221 -1.65 -13.80 5.43
N PRO A 222 -1.14 -14.95 5.90
CA PRO A 222 -1.98 -16.02 6.42
C PRO A 222 -2.92 -15.59 7.55
N LEU A 223 -2.50 -14.64 8.39
CA LEU A 223 -3.32 -14.15 9.50
C LEU A 223 -4.46 -13.25 9.00
N ILE A 224 -4.22 -12.47 7.95
CA ILE A 224 -5.26 -11.67 7.28
C ILE A 224 -6.29 -12.58 6.60
N ILE A 225 -5.84 -13.61 5.88
CA ILE A 225 -6.72 -14.59 5.23
C ILE A 225 -7.58 -15.29 6.29
N ARG A 226 -6.98 -15.78 7.38
CA ARG A 226 -7.69 -16.44 8.48
C ARG A 226 -8.72 -15.53 9.14
N ALA A 227 -8.41 -14.24 9.32
CA ALA A 227 -9.38 -13.26 9.83
C ALA A 227 -10.60 -13.13 8.90
N LEU A 228 -10.36 -13.01 7.59
CA LEU A 228 -11.42 -12.90 6.58
C LEU A 228 -12.30 -14.17 6.56
N GLU A 229 -11.72 -15.35 6.70
CA GLU A 229 -12.44 -16.62 6.74
C GLU A 229 -13.35 -16.73 7.97
N ILE A 230 -12.84 -16.41 9.17
CA ILE A 230 -13.64 -16.42 10.40
C ILE A 230 -14.83 -15.47 10.26
N TYR A 231 -14.60 -14.27 9.75
CA TYR A 231 -15.65 -13.28 9.56
C TYR A 231 -16.67 -13.71 8.48
N ARG A 232 -16.22 -14.31 7.37
CA ARG A 232 -17.11 -14.83 6.33
C ARG A 232 -18.04 -15.91 6.89
N SER A 233 -17.49 -16.89 7.61
CA SER A 233 -18.29 -17.96 8.20
C SER A 233 -19.24 -17.44 9.28
N LEU A 234 -18.87 -16.41 10.05
CA LEU A 234 -19.81 -15.76 10.95
C LEU A 234 -20.97 -15.15 10.18
N ASN A 235 -20.71 -14.42 9.10
CA ASN A 235 -21.77 -13.80 8.33
C ASN A 235 -22.75 -14.80 7.74
N GLU A 236 -22.25 -15.91 7.19
CA GLU A 236 -23.09 -17.00 6.68
C GLU A 236 -23.99 -17.57 7.79
N ASN A 237 -23.42 -17.82 8.98
CA ASN A 237 -24.17 -18.32 10.13
C ASN A 237 -25.24 -17.33 10.60
N ILE A 238 -24.91 -16.04 10.71
CA ILE A 238 -25.84 -15.00 11.16
C ILE A 238 -26.95 -14.74 10.14
N LEU A 239 -26.64 -14.69 8.84
CA LEU A 239 -27.66 -14.53 7.80
C LEU A 239 -28.64 -15.70 7.81
N ALA A 240 -28.14 -16.93 7.94
CA ALA A 240 -28.97 -18.11 8.04
C ALA A 240 -29.85 -18.08 9.30
N ALA A 241 -29.29 -17.72 10.45
CA ALA A 241 -30.02 -17.60 11.71
C ALA A 241 -31.10 -16.52 11.63
N HIS A 242 -30.76 -15.32 11.16
CA HIS A 242 -31.68 -14.20 11.02
C HIS A 242 -32.85 -14.52 10.08
N ALA A 243 -32.57 -15.15 8.93
CA ALA A 243 -33.61 -15.55 7.97
C ALA A 243 -34.58 -16.61 8.53
N LEU A 244 -34.09 -17.53 9.35
CA LEU A 244 -34.91 -18.56 10.00
C LEU A 244 -35.74 -17.98 11.13
N ILE A 245 -35.14 -17.17 12.02
CA ILE A 245 -35.82 -16.51 13.14
C ILE A 245 -36.96 -15.62 12.63
N LYS A 246 -36.77 -14.91 11.51
CA LYS A 246 -37.83 -14.12 10.87
C LYS A 246 -39.05 -14.96 10.46
N LYS A 247 -38.88 -16.25 10.16
CA LYS A 247 -39.96 -17.15 9.72
C LYS A 247 -40.66 -17.87 10.88
N THR A 248 -39.89 -18.27 11.89
CA THR A 248 -40.36 -19.19 12.96
C THR A 248 -40.43 -18.56 14.35
N GLY A 249 -39.96 -17.33 14.51
CA GLY A 249 -39.70 -16.71 15.81
C GLY A 249 -38.41 -17.22 16.46
N MET A 250 -37.95 -16.49 17.49
CA MET A 250 -36.82 -16.89 18.33
C MET A 250 -37.27 -17.99 19.29
N ASN A 251 -36.50 -19.07 19.40
CA ASN A 251 -36.74 -20.15 20.36
C ASN A 251 -35.42 -20.66 20.97
N ILE A 252 -35.52 -21.53 21.96
CA ILE A 252 -34.34 -22.01 22.71
C ILE A 252 -33.31 -22.74 21.85
N GLN A 253 -33.75 -23.46 20.81
CA GLN A 253 -32.83 -24.15 19.89
C GLN A 253 -32.03 -23.14 19.05
N PHE A 254 -32.67 -22.06 18.61
CA PHE A 254 -31.98 -20.98 17.90
C PHE A 254 -31.04 -20.20 18.82
N GLN A 255 -31.46 -19.92 20.05
CA GLN A 255 -30.60 -19.27 21.05
C GLN A 255 -29.35 -20.11 21.35
N GLN A 256 -29.49 -21.43 21.48
CA GLN A 256 -28.35 -22.35 21.63
C GLN A 256 -27.43 -22.35 20.40
N ARG A 257 -27.99 -22.33 19.20
CA ARG A 257 -27.20 -22.28 17.96
C ARG A 257 -26.45 -20.97 17.83
N LEU A 258 -27.11 -19.84 18.08
CA LEU A 258 -26.51 -18.51 18.05
C LEU A 258 -25.39 -18.40 19.09
N TRP A 259 -25.62 -18.92 20.31
CA TRP A 259 -24.59 -19.01 21.34
C TRP A 259 -23.38 -19.82 20.88
N SER A 260 -23.62 -21.03 20.35
CA SER A 260 -22.55 -21.92 19.87
C SER A 260 -21.73 -21.27 18.77
N ASP A 261 -22.39 -20.67 17.77
CA ASP A 261 -21.75 -20.00 16.65
C ASP A 261 -20.93 -18.79 17.13
N LEU A 262 -21.51 -17.89 17.92
CA LEU A 262 -20.80 -16.71 18.45
C LEU A 262 -19.62 -17.10 19.34
N SER A 263 -19.80 -18.09 20.22
CA SER A 263 -18.76 -18.57 21.13
C SER A 263 -17.59 -19.21 20.37
N LYS A 264 -17.90 -20.01 19.34
CA LYS A 264 -16.88 -20.59 18.46
C LYS A 264 -16.08 -19.50 17.74
N ARG A 265 -16.76 -18.52 17.12
CA ARG A 265 -16.08 -17.44 16.38
C ARG A 265 -15.28 -16.53 17.30
N LYS A 266 -15.79 -16.21 18.49
CA LYS A 266 -15.04 -15.50 19.54
C LYS A 266 -13.75 -16.24 19.90
N SER A 267 -13.83 -17.56 20.09
CA SER A 267 -12.67 -18.39 20.44
C SER A 267 -11.62 -18.41 19.32
N GLU A 268 -12.06 -18.58 18.07
CA GLU A 268 -11.18 -18.52 16.90
C GLU A 268 -10.48 -17.16 16.76
N LEU A 269 -11.22 -16.06 16.95
CA LEU A 269 -10.63 -14.70 16.94
C LEU A 269 -9.68 -14.48 18.11
N THR A 270 -9.96 -15.05 19.28
CA THR A 270 -9.07 -14.91 20.46
C THR A 270 -7.74 -15.61 20.23
N ILE A 271 -7.76 -16.81 19.61
CA ILE A 271 -6.55 -17.52 19.20
C ILE A 271 -5.79 -16.70 18.15
N LEU A 272 -6.50 -16.23 17.11
CA LEU A 272 -5.88 -15.41 16.07
C LEU A 272 -5.25 -14.13 16.61
N LEU A 273 -5.90 -13.47 17.56
CA LEU A 273 -5.38 -12.25 18.19
C LEU A 273 -4.06 -12.52 18.92
N LYS A 274 -3.93 -13.66 19.60
CA LYS A 274 -2.68 -14.07 20.23
C LYS A 274 -1.59 -14.27 19.19
N ASP A 275 -1.87 -15.04 18.13
CA ASP A 275 -0.93 -15.30 17.03
C ASP A 275 -0.44 -13.98 16.38
N MET A 276 -1.38 -13.06 16.10
CA MET A 276 -1.06 -11.74 15.53
C MET A 276 -0.22 -10.89 16.48
N THR A 277 -0.54 -10.89 17.77
CA THR A 277 0.19 -10.09 18.77
C THR A 277 1.62 -10.58 18.92
N THR A 278 1.82 -11.90 19.01
CA THR A 278 3.15 -12.52 19.08
C THR A 278 3.98 -12.17 17.85
N GLN A 279 3.42 -12.34 16.65
CA GLN A 279 4.15 -12.02 15.40
C GLN A 279 4.51 -10.53 15.30
N LEU A 280 3.62 -9.63 15.75
CA LEU A 280 3.88 -8.19 15.76
C LEU A 280 4.98 -7.82 16.76
N GLN A 281 5.04 -8.49 17.92
CA GLN A 281 6.08 -8.29 18.93
C GLN A 281 7.44 -8.82 18.51
N GLU A 282 7.50 -10.01 17.89
CA GLU A 282 8.75 -10.59 17.37
C GLU A 282 9.36 -9.71 16.30
N LYS A 283 8.55 -9.23 15.35
CA LYS A 283 9.04 -8.31 14.30
C LYS A 283 9.53 -6.97 14.88
N ALA A 284 8.89 -6.46 15.94
CA ALA A 284 9.30 -5.21 16.57
C ALA A 284 10.64 -5.29 17.35
N LYS A 285 11.17 -6.50 17.59
CA LYS A 285 12.50 -6.69 18.21
C LYS A 285 13.64 -6.69 17.19
N HIS A 286 13.32 -6.78 15.90
CA HIS A 286 14.28 -6.89 14.81
C HIS A 286 14.29 -5.66 13.88
N ASP A 287 13.37 -4.72 14.10
CA ASP A 287 13.30 -3.39 13.47
C ASP A 287 13.93 -2.33 14.39
#